data_AF-F6BDE6-F1
#
_entry.id   AF-F6BDE6-F1
#
_cell.length_a   1.000
_cell.length_b   1.000
_cell.length_c   1.000
_cell.angle_alpha   90.00
_cell.angle_beta   90.00
_cell.angle_gamma   90.00
#
_symmetry.space_group_name_H-M   'P 1'
#
loop_
_entity.id
_entity.type
_entity.pdbx_description
1 polymer ?
#
loop_
_entity_poly.entity_id
_entity_poly.type
_entity_poly.pdbx_seq_one_letter_code
_entity_poly.pdbx_strand_id
1 'polypeptide(L)'
;MYLSQTMITLTLLLLLTGTLVYQTIDIHREMVLNEMKASSVDLKSSTVEHVVNVALPKIFNKALNDAELEVIERYNNGAQNPFFNNVSDALNFIKERTENLTNAYLENISEEYSKMGYNFEYTPIKITNITMVDGFTFKINYTFSYNLSKDGVFKTKDVNSYQYCTVKTILDAYHYVLLSGWSLKDWDYRKMIIIHENSGKNLTDYQVLIKLNSSNFNFSKAKSDGSDIRFTYLNTTTNTEKNISYWIEYWNSTSENASIWIKVPYIPANGDAIIYIYYGNSEATNESNGDVVFDYFDNGSKVSTWNVNSSAGENQSDGNPAPSYYAYANSYMYKNVNLTTNKIITFNVKTNGSGDFYFLCNNTGGGQKYTIGLGGNYISGFANTTSWTVGDTPSNGFNAMSDTWYKFGIVINETKATLYYEQTTDSSPELPANTNGMYTISNNGGYIGLAGHNETTWWDNIIIRKYTNPEPTVNISNQTLIYISPSNFVEDSNSPSIIDMLAGKNENTWGYGIKLVE
;
A
#
# COMPACT_ATOMS: atom_id res chain seq x y z
N MET A 1 53.05 -39.30 63.37
CA MET A 1 51.96 -38.67 64.15
C MET A 1 50.73 -39.56 63.96
N TYR A 2 50.54 -40.55 64.83
CA TYR A 2 49.44 -41.50 64.70
C TYR A 2 48.15 -40.79 65.12
N LEU A 3 47.27 -40.50 64.17
CA LEU A 3 45.90 -40.11 64.48
C LEU A 3 45.28 -41.22 65.34
N SER A 4 44.64 -40.87 66.45
CA SER A 4 43.96 -41.85 67.30
C SER A 4 42.94 -42.64 66.46
N GLN A 5 42.66 -43.89 66.83
CA GLN A 5 41.70 -44.75 66.11
C GLN A 5 40.35 -44.02 65.92
N THR A 6 39.92 -43.25 66.93
CA THR A 6 38.77 -42.34 66.88
C THR A 6 38.86 -41.24 65.81
N MET A 7 40.02 -40.63 65.59
CA MET A 7 40.21 -39.62 64.54
C MET A 7 40.15 -40.24 63.13
N ILE A 8 40.71 -41.45 62.95
CA ILE A 8 40.62 -42.19 61.68
C ILE A 8 39.16 -42.55 61.39
N THR A 9 38.42 -43.08 62.37
CA THR A 9 36.99 -43.39 62.22
C THR A 9 36.18 -42.13 61.89
N LEU A 10 36.44 -41.01 62.57
CA LEU A 10 35.75 -39.74 62.29
C LEU A 10 36.04 -39.23 60.87
N THR A 11 37.28 -39.37 60.40
CA THR A 11 37.68 -38.95 59.04
C THR A 11 37.04 -39.83 57.97
N LEU A 12 37.01 -41.14 58.17
CA LEU A 12 36.32 -42.07 57.27
C LEU A 12 34.81 -41.84 57.25
N LEU A 13 34.20 -41.54 58.40
CA LEU A 13 32.79 -41.18 58.49
C LEU A 13 32.52 -39.85 57.77
N LEU A 14 33.41 -38.87 57.88
CA LEU A 14 33.32 -37.60 57.16
C LEU A 14 33.44 -37.79 55.63
N LEU A 15 34.35 -38.65 55.18
CA LEU A 15 34.51 -38.99 53.76
C LEU A 15 33.29 -39.76 53.22
N LEU A 16 32.77 -40.72 54.00
CA LEU A 16 31.57 -41.48 53.64
C LEU A 16 30.35 -40.56 53.56
N THR A 17 30.13 -39.71 54.56
CA THR A 17 29.02 -38.74 54.57
C THR A 17 29.14 -37.74 53.42
N GLY A 18 30.34 -37.21 53.14
CA GLY A 18 30.56 -36.34 51.98
C GLY A 18 30.26 -37.03 50.64
N THR A 19 30.66 -38.30 50.49
CA THR A 19 30.38 -39.10 49.28
C THR A 19 28.88 -39.36 49.12
N LEU A 20 28.19 -39.75 50.20
CA LEU A 20 26.75 -39.98 50.19
C LEU A 20 25.97 -38.70 49.86
N VAL A 21 26.37 -37.55 50.42
CA VAL A 21 25.76 -36.25 50.12
C VAL A 21 25.98 -35.87 48.65
N TYR A 22 27.19 -36.03 48.12
CA TYR A 22 27.49 -35.76 46.71
C TYR A 22 26.64 -36.64 45.77
N GLN A 23 26.60 -37.95 46.02
CA GLN A 23 25.77 -38.88 45.24
C GLN A 23 24.29 -38.53 45.31
N THR A 24 23.80 -38.14 46.49
CA THR A 24 22.41 -37.71 46.68
C THR A 24 22.11 -36.45 45.86
N ILE A 25 23.01 -35.46 45.87
CA ILE A 25 22.85 -34.22 45.07
C ILE A 25 22.86 -34.54 43.58
N ASP A 26 23.77 -35.40 43.12
CA ASP A 26 23.89 -35.77 41.71
C ASP A 26 22.65 -36.51 41.19
N ILE A 27 22.10 -37.44 41.98
CA ILE A 27 20.83 -38.11 41.68
C ILE A 27 19.68 -37.10 41.60
N HIS A 28 19.54 -36.20 42.58
CA HIS A 28 18.47 -35.19 42.55
C HIS A 28 18.63 -34.24 41.36
N ARG A 29 19.87 -33.86 41.00
CA ARG A 29 20.14 -33.03 39.83
C ARG A 29 19.68 -33.72 38.55
N GLU A 30 20.03 -34.98 38.34
CA GLU A 30 19.61 -35.75 37.16
C GLU A 30 18.08 -35.95 37.12
N MET A 31 17.44 -36.20 38.27
CA MET A 31 15.98 -36.25 38.37
C MET A 31 15.34 -34.93 37.91
N VAL A 32 15.81 -33.79 38.44
CA VAL A 32 15.31 -32.47 38.06
C VAL A 32 15.53 -32.18 36.57
N LEU A 33 16.70 -32.52 36.02
CA LEU A 33 16.99 -32.33 34.59
C LEU A 33 16.05 -33.16 33.70
N ASN A 34 15.77 -34.41 34.07
CA ASN A 34 14.84 -35.26 33.33
C ASN A 34 13.39 -34.77 33.42
N GLU A 35 12.95 -34.33 34.60
CA GLU A 35 11.63 -33.69 34.78
C GLU A 35 11.51 -32.40 33.97
N MET A 36 12.56 -31.58 33.92
CA MET A 36 12.60 -30.36 33.10
C MET A 36 12.48 -30.67 31.61
N LYS A 37 13.21 -31.68 31.12
CA LYS A 37 13.11 -32.14 29.71
C LYS A 37 11.71 -32.66 29.39
N ALA A 38 11.14 -33.49 30.25
CA ALA A 38 9.79 -34.03 30.10
C ALA A 38 8.73 -32.91 30.10
N SER A 39 8.79 -31.98 31.05
CA SER A 39 7.89 -30.83 31.14
C SER A 39 8.01 -29.93 29.90
N SER A 40 9.23 -29.76 29.37
CA SER A 40 9.46 -28.97 28.17
C SER A 40 8.82 -29.58 26.92
N VAL A 41 8.95 -30.90 26.72
CA VAL A 41 8.26 -31.62 25.64
C VAL A 41 6.75 -31.57 25.84
N ASP A 42 6.27 -31.74 27.07
CA ASP A 42 4.85 -31.71 27.41
C ASP A 42 4.21 -30.34 27.08
N LEU A 43 4.84 -29.25 27.51
CA LEU A 43 4.40 -27.87 27.24
C LEU A 43 4.34 -27.58 25.74
N LYS A 44 5.36 -28.00 24.98
CA LYS A 44 5.40 -27.80 23.52
C LYS A 44 4.31 -28.62 22.83
N SER A 45 4.10 -29.87 23.24
CA SER A 45 2.98 -30.70 22.78
C SER A 45 1.63 -30.04 23.03
N SER A 46 1.37 -29.52 24.24
CA SER A 46 0.13 -28.79 24.55
C SER A 46 0.01 -27.49 23.74
N THR A 47 1.13 -26.84 23.41
CA THR A 47 1.14 -25.64 22.56
C THR A 47 0.69 -25.96 21.13
N VAL A 48 1.11 -27.09 20.55
CA VAL A 48 0.66 -27.53 19.21
C VAL A 48 -0.87 -27.64 19.17
N GLU A 49 -1.47 -28.33 20.14
CA GLU A 49 -2.92 -28.48 20.23
C GLU A 49 -3.62 -27.13 20.41
N HIS A 50 -3.07 -26.25 21.26
CA HIS A 50 -3.61 -24.90 21.45
C HIS A 50 -3.57 -24.07 20.16
N VAL A 51 -2.47 -24.13 19.41
CA VAL A 51 -2.33 -23.39 18.15
C VAL A 51 -3.37 -23.87 17.14
N VAL A 52 -3.56 -25.18 16.99
CA VAL A 52 -4.62 -25.72 16.11
C VAL A 52 -6.00 -25.22 16.55
N ASN A 53 -6.31 -25.31 17.84
CA ASN A 53 -7.61 -24.87 18.38
C ASN A 53 -7.87 -23.38 18.12
N VAL A 54 -6.85 -22.52 18.22
CA VAL A 54 -6.97 -21.07 18.02
C VAL A 54 -6.95 -20.68 16.54
N ALA A 55 -6.22 -21.42 15.70
CA ALA A 55 -6.08 -21.13 14.29
C ALA A 55 -7.30 -21.60 13.48
N LEU A 56 -7.87 -22.77 13.82
CA LEU A 56 -8.93 -23.41 13.03
C LEU A 56 -10.15 -22.50 12.76
N PRO A 57 -10.69 -21.72 13.72
CA PRO A 57 -11.78 -20.78 13.43
C PRO A 57 -11.42 -19.70 12.42
N LYS A 58 -10.18 -19.18 12.47
CA LYS A 58 -9.72 -18.15 11.53
C LYS A 58 -9.50 -18.74 10.14
N ILE A 59 -8.90 -19.93 10.09
CA ILE A 59 -8.65 -20.66 8.86
C ILE A 59 -9.97 -21.05 8.16
N PHE A 60 -10.95 -21.53 8.92
CA PHE A 60 -12.25 -21.88 8.36
C PHE A 60 -12.96 -20.65 7.75
N ASN A 61 -12.95 -19.52 8.45
CA ASN A 61 -13.47 -18.25 7.90
C ASN A 61 -12.72 -17.84 6.61
N LYS A 62 -11.40 -18.05 6.54
CA LYS A 62 -10.64 -17.82 5.30
C LYS A 62 -11.05 -18.79 4.19
N ALA A 63 -11.24 -20.08 4.50
CA ALA A 63 -11.65 -21.08 3.52
C ALA A 63 -13.04 -20.78 2.93
N LEU A 64 -13.94 -20.20 3.72
CA LEU A 64 -15.23 -19.68 3.24
C LEU A 64 -15.05 -18.56 2.21
N ASN A 65 -14.25 -17.54 2.55
CA ASN A 65 -13.96 -16.44 1.60
C ASN A 65 -13.23 -16.94 0.33
N ASP A 66 -12.31 -17.89 0.47
CA ASP A 66 -11.59 -18.47 -0.67
C ASP A 66 -12.55 -19.25 -1.61
N ALA A 67 -13.65 -19.82 -1.11
CA ALA A 67 -14.64 -20.52 -1.93
C ALA A 67 -15.42 -19.57 -2.85
N GLU A 68 -15.68 -18.35 -2.39
CA GLU A 68 -16.30 -17.32 -3.21
C GLU A 68 -15.32 -16.77 -4.25
N LEU A 69 -14.04 -16.60 -3.86
CA LEU A 69 -12.98 -16.20 -4.80
C LEU A 69 -12.78 -17.23 -5.92
N GLU A 70 -12.91 -18.53 -5.62
CA GLU A 70 -12.84 -19.61 -6.61
C GLU A 70 -13.92 -19.48 -7.70
N VAL A 71 -15.16 -19.13 -7.31
CA VAL A 71 -16.25 -18.88 -8.27
C VAL A 71 -15.89 -17.69 -9.17
N ILE A 72 -15.39 -16.61 -8.58
CA ILE A 72 -14.95 -15.42 -9.30
C ILE A 72 -13.82 -15.75 -10.30
N GLU A 73 -12.85 -16.56 -9.89
CA GLU A 73 -11.73 -16.96 -10.72
C GLU A 73 -12.18 -17.84 -11.91
N ARG A 74 -13.08 -18.80 -11.68
CA ARG A 74 -13.67 -19.62 -12.76
C ARG A 74 -14.36 -18.76 -13.81
N TYR A 75 -15.11 -17.74 -13.39
CA TYR A 75 -15.76 -16.82 -14.31
C TYR A 75 -14.73 -16.05 -15.15
N ASN A 76 -13.70 -15.48 -14.52
CA ASN A 76 -12.63 -14.77 -15.22
C ASN A 76 -11.90 -15.64 -16.25
N ASN A 77 -11.82 -16.94 -15.98
CA ASN A 77 -11.23 -17.93 -16.87
C ASN A 77 -12.20 -18.45 -17.94
N GLY A 78 -13.37 -17.82 -18.10
CA GLY A 78 -14.33 -18.10 -19.17
C GLY A 78 -15.30 -19.26 -18.89
N ALA A 79 -15.43 -19.70 -17.63
CA ALA A 79 -16.40 -20.73 -17.27
C ALA A 79 -17.84 -20.23 -17.51
N GLN A 80 -18.61 -21.00 -18.28
CA GLN A 80 -20.04 -20.74 -18.53
C GLN A 80 -20.89 -20.86 -17.26
N ASN A 81 -20.51 -21.79 -16.37
CA ASN A 81 -21.09 -21.92 -15.04
C ASN A 81 -19.95 -21.88 -14.02
N PRO A 82 -19.63 -20.71 -13.44
CA PRO A 82 -18.52 -20.57 -12.52
C PRO A 82 -18.81 -21.10 -11.10
N PHE A 83 -20.07 -21.45 -10.80
CA PHE A 83 -20.51 -21.85 -9.46
C PHE A 83 -20.12 -23.30 -9.13
N PHE A 84 -20.20 -23.65 -7.85
CA PHE A 84 -20.12 -25.06 -7.43
C PHE A 84 -21.34 -25.81 -7.95
N ASN A 85 -21.14 -27.01 -8.50
CA ASN A 85 -22.25 -27.74 -9.15
C ASN A 85 -23.28 -28.27 -8.15
N ASN A 86 -22.86 -28.51 -6.91
CA ASN A 86 -23.68 -29.08 -5.85
C ASN A 86 -23.05 -28.84 -4.47
N VAL A 87 -23.81 -29.17 -3.42
CA VAL A 87 -23.40 -29.05 -2.01
C VAL A 87 -22.11 -29.81 -1.70
N SER A 88 -21.94 -31.01 -2.26
CA SER A 88 -20.76 -31.83 -2.00
C SER A 88 -19.50 -31.18 -2.57
N ASP A 89 -19.58 -30.55 -3.73
CA ASP A 89 -18.44 -29.86 -4.36
C ASP A 89 -17.98 -28.67 -3.51
N ALA A 90 -18.92 -27.85 -3.03
CA ALA A 90 -18.61 -26.70 -2.16
C ALA A 90 -18.03 -27.15 -0.81
N LEU A 91 -18.63 -28.16 -0.19
CA LEU A 91 -18.16 -28.70 1.10
C LEU A 91 -16.76 -29.32 0.96
N ASN A 92 -16.50 -30.04 -0.12
CA ASN A 92 -15.18 -30.63 -0.40
C ASN A 92 -14.12 -29.55 -0.57
N PHE A 93 -14.41 -28.49 -1.34
CA PHE A 93 -13.48 -27.37 -1.50
C PHE A 93 -13.14 -26.73 -0.14
N ILE A 94 -14.15 -26.39 0.66
CA ILE A 94 -13.94 -25.74 1.97
C ILE A 94 -13.18 -26.65 2.92
N LYS A 95 -13.49 -27.95 2.91
CA LYS A 95 -12.79 -28.97 3.67
C LYS A 95 -11.31 -29.04 3.27
N GLU A 96 -11.02 -29.27 2.01
CA GLU A 96 -9.64 -29.38 1.50
C GLU A 96 -8.86 -28.09 1.77
N ARG A 97 -9.48 -26.93 1.57
CA ARG A 97 -8.85 -25.65 1.82
C ARG A 97 -8.53 -25.44 3.30
N THR A 98 -9.45 -25.82 4.20
CA THR A 98 -9.23 -25.78 5.65
C THR A 98 -8.12 -26.72 6.08
N GLU A 99 -8.08 -27.95 5.55
CA GLU A 99 -7.02 -28.93 5.81
C GLU A 99 -5.66 -28.39 5.36
N ASN A 100 -5.55 -27.92 4.12
CA ASN A 100 -4.31 -27.42 3.53
C ASN A 100 -3.74 -26.24 4.32
N LEU A 101 -4.59 -25.24 4.62
CA LEU A 101 -4.16 -24.07 5.40
C LEU A 101 -3.74 -24.45 6.82
N THR A 102 -4.44 -25.38 7.47
CA THR A 102 -4.08 -25.82 8.83
C THR A 102 -2.78 -26.62 8.84
N ASN A 103 -2.54 -27.45 7.81
CA ASN A 103 -1.28 -28.17 7.67
C ASN A 103 -0.09 -27.22 7.41
N ALA A 104 -0.28 -26.14 6.64
CA ALA A 104 0.77 -25.13 6.48
C ALA A 104 1.15 -24.46 7.83
N TYR A 105 0.19 -24.27 8.74
CA TYR A 105 0.50 -23.81 10.10
C TYR A 105 1.29 -24.86 10.90
N LEU A 106 0.95 -26.15 10.79
CA LEU A 106 1.69 -27.23 11.45
C LEU A 106 3.12 -27.39 10.89
N GLU A 107 3.30 -27.18 9.60
CA GLU A 107 4.62 -27.16 8.95
C GLU A 107 5.49 -26.01 9.50
N ASN A 108 4.95 -24.80 9.60
CA ASN A 108 5.66 -23.68 10.24
C ASN A 108 6.05 -23.98 11.70
N ILE A 109 5.18 -24.67 12.45
CA ILE A 109 5.51 -25.10 13.81
C ILE A 109 6.65 -26.13 13.79
N SER A 110 6.62 -27.09 12.86
CA SER A 110 7.69 -28.07 12.69
C SER A 110 9.04 -27.41 12.43
N GLU A 111 9.06 -26.42 11.51
CA GLU A 111 10.26 -25.65 11.21
C GLU A 111 10.79 -24.90 12.45
N GLU A 112 9.92 -24.20 13.17
CA GLU A 112 10.31 -23.49 14.40
C GLU A 112 10.79 -24.45 15.50
N TYR A 113 10.16 -25.61 15.65
CA TYR A 113 10.53 -26.61 16.64
C TYR A 113 11.87 -27.25 16.30
N SER A 114 12.16 -27.47 15.02
CA SER A 114 13.46 -27.96 14.54
C SER A 114 14.60 -27.01 14.91
N LYS A 115 14.41 -25.70 14.77
CA LYS A 115 15.39 -24.66 15.19
C LYS A 115 15.66 -24.70 16.70
N MET A 116 14.68 -25.15 17.49
CA MET A 116 14.78 -25.34 18.94
C MET A 116 15.30 -26.73 19.35
N GLY A 117 15.66 -27.58 18.39
CA GLY A 117 16.17 -28.94 18.62
C GLY A 117 15.10 -29.98 18.96
N TYR A 118 13.84 -29.73 18.63
CA TYR A 118 12.77 -30.73 18.73
C TYR A 118 12.55 -31.40 17.37
N ASN A 119 12.27 -32.69 17.37
CA ASN A 119 11.74 -33.39 16.21
C ASN A 119 10.23 -33.50 16.34
N PHE A 120 9.50 -32.82 15.45
CA PHE A 120 8.04 -32.80 15.41
C PHE A 120 7.55 -33.44 14.11
N GLU A 121 7.03 -34.66 14.24
CA GLU A 121 6.42 -35.41 13.14
C GLU A 121 4.92 -35.49 13.37
N TYR A 122 4.12 -35.23 12.33
CA TYR A 122 2.68 -35.23 12.44
C TYR A 122 2.02 -35.87 11.20
N THR A 123 0.82 -36.42 11.39
CA THR A 123 -0.06 -36.79 10.28
C THR A 123 -0.88 -35.58 9.87
N PRO A 124 -1.09 -35.34 8.55
CA PRO A 124 -1.88 -34.20 8.09
C PRO A 124 -3.26 -34.18 8.73
N ILE A 125 -3.69 -32.99 9.18
CA ILE A 125 -5.00 -32.82 9.78
C ILE A 125 -6.10 -33.16 8.78
N LYS A 126 -7.12 -33.86 9.27
CA LYS A 126 -8.30 -34.24 8.50
C LYS A 126 -9.55 -33.72 9.16
N ILE A 127 -10.36 -32.99 8.40
CA ILE A 127 -11.69 -32.57 8.83
C ILE A 127 -12.64 -33.74 8.58
N THR A 128 -13.14 -34.33 9.66
CA THR A 128 -13.99 -35.52 9.60
C THR A 128 -15.44 -35.14 9.35
N ASN A 129 -15.89 -34.01 9.89
CA ASN A 129 -17.27 -33.57 9.74
C ASN A 129 -17.43 -32.07 10.03
N ILE A 130 -18.24 -31.38 9.24
CA ILE A 130 -18.64 -29.97 9.45
C ILE A 130 -20.15 -29.97 9.66
N THR A 131 -20.61 -29.44 10.79
CA THR A 131 -22.04 -29.41 11.15
C THR A 131 -22.44 -28.03 11.60
N MET A 132 -23.52 -27.48 11.05
CA MET A 132 -24.06 -26.21 11.51
C MET A 132 -24.83 -26.41 12.83
N VAL A 133 -24.57 -25.55 13.81
CA VAL A 133 -25.11 -25.64 15.18
C VAL A 133 -26.21 -24.59 15.37
N ASP A 134 -25.90 -23.36 14.96
CA ASP A 134 -26.84 -22.27 14.78
C ASP A 134 -26.52 -21.60 13.44
N GLY A 135 -27.43 -20.78 12.89
CA GLY A 135 -27.35 -20.24 11.53
C GLY A 135 -26.02 -19.56 11.14
N PHE A 136 -25.13 -19.28 12.09
CA PHE A 136 -23.82 -18.67 11.85
C PHE A 136 -22.65 -19.41 12.53
N THR A 137 -22.88 -20.52 13.22
CA THR A 137 -21.84 -21.25 13.95
C THR A 137 -21.76 -22.70 13.50
N PHE A 138 -20.55 -23.09 13.09
CA PHE A 138 -20.25 -24.45 12.66
C PHE A 138 -19.42 -25.18 13.72
N LYS A 139 -19.78 -26.42 14.01
CA LYS A 139 -18.94 -27.39 14.71
C LYS A 139 -18.12 -28.16 13.69
N ILE A 140 -16.81 -28.00 13.75
CA ILE A 140 -15.84 -28.66 12.88
C ILE A 140 -15.14 -29.74 13.69
N ASN A 141 -15.31 -30.99 13.29
CA ASN A 141 -14.63 -32.14 13.88
C ASN A 141 -13.37 -32.45 13.08
N TYR A 142 -12.25 -32.67 13.76
CA TYR A 142 -10.97 -32.92 13.13
C TYR A 142 -10.17 -33.99 13.86
N THR A 143 -9.28 -34.62 13.11
CA THR A 143 -8.33 -35.61 13.62
C THR A 143 -6.94 -35.37 13.07
N PHE A 144 -5.93 -35.57 13.90
CA PHE A 144 -4.52 -35.68 13.52
C PHE A 144 -3.75 -36.37 14.65
N SER A 145 -2.56 -36.86 14.35
CA SER A 145 -1.66 -37.43 15.34
C SER A 145 -0.28 -36.83 15.19
N TYR A 146 0.48 -36.78 16.29
CA TYR A 146 1.84 -36.28 16.27
C TYR A 146 2.76 -36.99 17.26
N ASN A 147 4.05 -36.99 16.94
CA ASN A 147 5.15 -37.39 17.80
C ASN A 147 6.09 -36.19 17.95
N LEU A 148 6.25 -35.73 19.19
CA LEU A 148 7.21 -34.70 19.54
C LEU A 148 8.31 -35.32 20.38
N SER A 149 9.56 -35.20 19.95
CA SER A 149 10.71 -35.73 20.68
C SER A 149 11.86 -34.74 20.81
N LYS A 150 12.59 -34.84 21.91
CA LYS A 150 13.83 -34.10 22.18
C LYS A 150 14.66 -34.83 23.23
N ASP A 151 15.97 -34.96 23.00
CA ASP A 151 16.94 -35.53 23.94
C ASP A 151 16.53 -36.89 24.55
N GLY A 152 15.93 -37.76 23.74
CA GLY A 152 15.48 -39.11 24.14
C GLY A 152 14.12 -39.17 24.84
N VAL A 153 13.50 -38.01 25.12
CA VAL A 153 12.11 -37.92 25.61
C VAL A 153 11.18 -37.74 24.42
N PHE A 154 10.06 -38.46 24.42
CA PHE A 154 9.05 -38.37 23.36
C PHE A 154 7.64 -38.30 23.96
N LYS A 155 6.74 -37.63 23.23
CA LYS A 155 5.31 -37.60 23.52
C LYS A 155 4.55 -37.82 22.22
N THR A 156 3.72 -38.84 22.22
CA THR A 156 2.83 -39.17 21.10
C THR A 156 1.40 -38.88 21.50
N LYS A 157 0.63 -38.30 20.58
CA LYS A 157 -0.77 -37.97 20.82
C LYS A 157 -1.60 -38.20 19.56
N ASP A 158 -2.73 -38.88 19.75
CA ASP A 158 -3.83 -38.90 18.80
C ASP A 158 -4.86 -37.86 19.25
N VAL A 159 -5.12 -36.87 18.40
CA VAL A 159 -6.06 -35.79 18.66
C VAL A 159 -7.33 -36.08 17.87
N ASN A 160 -8.43 -36.28 18.59
CA ASN A 160 -9.78 -36.33 18.04
C ASN A 160 -10.61 -35.29 18.77
N SER A 161 -10.84 -34.15 18.12
CA SER A 161 -11.40 -32.97 18.76
C SER A 161 -12.36 -32.25 17.83
N TYR A 162 -12.98 -31.18 18.35
CA TYR A 162 -13.85 -30.32 17.60
C TYR A 162 -13.65 -28.86 18.01
N GLN A 163 -14.01 -27.95 17.12
CA GLN A 163 -14.02 -26.53 17.39
C GLN A 163 -15.31 -25.90 16.88
N TYR A 164 -15.85 -24.97 17.66
CA TYR A 164 -16.92 -24.09 17.19
C TYR A 164 -16.30 -22.90 16.46
N CYS A 165 -16.78 -22.67 15.25
CA CYS A 165 -16.33 -21.65 14.34
C CYS A 165 -17.54 -20.81 13.96
N THR A 166 -17.71 -19.67 14.64
CA THR A 166 -18.68 -18.66 14.25
C THR A 166 -18.15 -17.92 13.04
N VAL A 167 -18.99 -17.83 12.01
CA VAL A 167 -18.64 -17.12 10.79
C VAL A 167 -18.70 -15.63 11.05
N LYS A 168 -17.61 -14.95 10.72
CA LYS A 168 -17.42 -13.52 10.96
C LYS A 168 -17.80 -12.68 9.75
N THR A 169 -17.53 -13.22 8.58
CA THR A 169 -17.83 -12.62 7.29
C THR A 169 -18.04 -13.78 6.32
N ILE A 170 -19.20 -13.81 5.69
CA ILE A 170 -19.41 -14.52 4.44
C ILE A 170 -19.52 -13.39 3.43
N LEU A 171 -18.75 -13.42 2.35
CA LEU A 171 -19.07 -12.61 1.17
C LEU A 171 -20.19 -13.37 0.44
N ASP A 172 -21.29 -13.61 1.16
CA ASP A 172 -22.56 -13.79 0.48
C ASP A 172 -22.64 -12.55 -0.38
N ALA A 173 -22.97 -12.69 -1.67
CA ALA A 173 -22.77 -11.65 -2.68
C ALA A 173 -23.33 -10.25 -2.32
N TYR A 174 -24.08 -10.19 -1.22
CA TYR A 174 -24.50 -9.05 -0.45
C TYR A 174 -23.71 -8.74 0.83
N HIS A 175 -22.38 -8.71 0.82
CA HIS A 175 -21.72 -7.64 1.60
C HIS A 175 -21.97 -6.31 0.87
N TYR A 176 -23.25 -5.88 0.87
CA TYR A 176 -23.59 -4.47 0.88
C TYR A 176 -22.96 -3.90 2.16
N VAL A 177 -21.70 -3.49 2.08
CA VAL A 177 -21.38 -2.26 2.77
C VAL A 177 -22.11 -1.19 1.96
N LEU A 178 -23.34 -0.87 2.36
CA LEU A 178 -23.92 0.44 2.10
C LEU A 178 -23.01 1.44 2.80
N LEU A 179 -21.88 1.76 2.16
CA LEU A 179 -21.10 2.91 2.51
C LEU A 179 -22.00 4.10 2.21
N SER A 180 -22.41 4.79 3.28
CA SER A 180 -23.22 5.99 3.16
C SER A 180 -22.44 7.02 2.35
N GLY A 181 -22.84 7.20 1.10
CA GLY A 181 -22.23 8.13 0.14
C GLY A 181 -21.32 7.40 -0.86
N TRP A 182 -21.80 7.31 -2.10
CA TRP A 182 -21.20 6.63 -3.26
C TRP A 182 -21.60 5.15 -3.43
N SER A 183 -22.27 4.85 -4.53
CA SER A 183 -22.83 3.53 -4.84
C SER A 183 -21.79 2.70 -5.60
N LEU A 184 -21.19 1.72 -4.91
CA LEU A 184 -20.24 0.77 -5.48
C LEU A 184 -20.87 -0.20 -6.50
N LYS A 185 -22.21 -0.25 -6.59
CA LYS A 185 -22.95 -1.19 -7.45
C LYS A 185 -22.73 -0.98 -8.94
N ASP A 186 -22.25 0.19 -9.35
CA ASP A 186 -22.17 0.55 -10.76
C ASP A 186 -20.76 0.28 -11.34
N TRP A 187 -19.88 -0.37 -10.57
CA TRP A 187 -18.48 -0.63 -10.92
C TRP A 187 -18.20 -2.13 -11.00
N ASP A 188 -17.77 -2.61 -12.17
CA ASP A 188 -17.55 -4.06 -12.40
C ASP A 188 -16.26 -4.59 -11.77
N TYR A 189 -15.22 -3.74 -11.66
CA TYR A 189 -13.89 -4.17 -11.27
C TYR A 189 -13.27 -3.29 -10.18
N ARG A 190 -12.48 -3.92 -9.31
CA ARG A 190 -11.70 -3.26 -8.27
C ARG A 190 -10.30 -3.86 -8.13
N LYS A 191 -9.32 -3.03 -7.81
CA LYS A 191 -7.96 -3.48 -7.52
C LYS A 191 -7.40 -2.80 -6.27
N MET A 192 -6.66 -3.56 -5.47
CA MET A 192 -6.05 -3.06 -4.24
C MET A 192 -4.67 -2.46 -4.53
N ILE A 193 -4.39 -1.34 -3.88
CA ILE A 193 -3.13 -0.62 -3.93
C ILE A 193 -2.68 -0.38 -2.49
N ILE A 194 -1.47 -0.81 -2.15
CA ILE A 194 -0.85 -0.60 -0.84
C ILE A 194 0.20 0.50 -1.00
N ILE A 195 0.12 1.52 -0.15
CA ILE A 195 1.08 2.62 -0.10
C ILE A 195 1.83 2.54 1.22
N HIS A 196 3.14 2.30 1.15
CA HIS A 196 4.01 2.19 2.31
C HIS A 196 4.75 3.51 2.58
N GLU A 197 4.71 3.99 3.82
CA GLU A 197 5.42 5.19 4.27
C GLU A 197 6.90 4.87 4.57
N ASN A 198 7.84 5.65 4.01
CA ASN A 198 9.28 5.36 4.11
C ASN A 198 10.10 6.36 4.95
N SER A 199 9.53 7.51 5.32
CA SER A 199 10.24 8.61 5.98
C SER A 199 10.14 8.61 7.51
N GLY A 200 9.34 7.71 8.08
CA GLY A 200 9.09 7.61 9.52
C GLY A 200 8.20 8.72 10.07
N LYS A 201 7.42 9.39 9.21
CA LYS A 201 6.52 10.50 9.58
C LYS A 201 5.09 10.17 9.19
N ASN A 202 4.13 10.57 10.03
CA ASN A 202 2.72 10.51 9.66
C ASN A 202 2.47 11.51 8.52
N LEU A 203 1.95 11.03 7.40
CA LEU A 203 1.60 11.85 6.25
C LEU A 203 0.08 12.05 6.22
N THR A 204 -0.37 13.28 6.05
CA THR A 204 -1.79 13.65 5.95
C THR A 204 -2.04 14.37 4.64
N ASP A 205 -3.17 14.10 4.00
CA ASP A 205 -3.56 14.67 2.70
C ASP A 205 -2.37 14.71 1.72
N TYR A 206 -1.69 13.57 1.58
CA TYR A 206 -0.42 13.46 0.87
C TYR A 206 -0.65 12.98 -0.57
N GLN A 207 -0.02 13.65 -1.53
CA GLN A 207 -0.16 13.32 -2.95
C GLN A 207 0.78 12.17 -3.33
N VAL A 208 0.23 11.12 -3.94
CA VAL A 208 0.99 9.92 -4.36
C VAL A 208 0.71 9.62 -5.83
N LEU A 209 1.77 9.32 -6.59
CA LEU A 209 1.69 8.92 -7.99
C LEU A 209 1.48 7.41 -8.11
N ILE A 210 0.43 7.02 -8.83
CA ILE A 210 0.11 5.64 -9.19
C ILE A 210 0.46 5.43 -10.66
N LYS A 211 1.33 4.45 -10.94
CA LYS A 211 1.70 4.06 -12.30
C LYS A 211 1.02 2.74 -12.68
N LEU A 212 0.12 2.80 -13.66
CA LEU A 212 -0.56 1.64 -14.20
C LEU A 212 0.09 1.22 -15.52
N ASN A 213 0.22 -0.09 -15.71
CA ASN A 213 0.67 -0.68 -16.96
C ASN A 213 0.05 -2.07 -17.17
N SER A 214 0.30 -2.67 -18.34
CA SER A 214 -0.25 -3.98 -18.72
C SER A 214 0.01 -5.12 -17.73
N SER A 215 1.08 -5.05 -16.93
CA SER A 215 1.38 -6.06 -15.91
C SER A 215 0.52 -5.93 -14.65
N ASN A 216 -0.02 -4.73 -14.38
CA ASN A 216 -0.71 -4.42 -13.13
C ASN A 216 -2.12 -3.84 -13.31
N PHE A 217 -2.60 -3.59 -14.52
CA PHE A 217 -3.92 -3.05 -14.79
C PHE A 217 -4.44 -3.52 -16.16
N ASN A 218 -5.73 -3.87 -16.25
CA ASN A 218 -6.34 -4.31 -17.50
C ASN A 218 -7.09 -3.16 -18.17
N PHE A 219 -6.44 -2.51 -19.13
CA PHE A 219 -7.00 -1.35 -19.85
C PHE A 219 -8.22 -1.70 -20.73
N SER A 220 -8.43 -2.96 -21.11
CA SER A 220 -9.61 -3.38 -21.88
C SER A 220 -10.91 -3.35 -21.07
N LYS A 221 -10.80 -3.21 -19.75
CA LYS A 221 -11.92 -3.19 -18.80
C LYS A 221 -12.27 -1.80 -18.28
N ALA A 222 -11.53 -0.78 -18.72
CA ALA A 222 -11.82 0.62 -18.47
C ALA A 222 -12.08 1.33 -19.81
N LYS A 223 -12.66 2.53 -19.76
CA LYS A 223 -12.80 3.38 -20.94
C LYS A 223 -11.44 3.76 -21.50
N SER A 224 -11.39 3.99 -22.81
CA SER A 224 -10.16 4.35 -23.52
C SER A 224 -9.53 5.66 -23.03
N ASP A 225 -10.32 6.54 -22.40
CA ASP A 225 -9.88 7.80 -21.80
C ASP A 225 -9.72 7.74 -20.27
N GLY A 226 -10.00 6.59 -19.64
CA GLY A 226 -9.92 6.40 -18.19
C GLY A 226 -10.95 7.21 -17.39
N SER A 227 -12.01 7.73 -18.04
CA SER A 227 -13.04 8.54 -17.36
C SER A 227 -13.84 7.76 -16.31
N ASP A 228 -13.85 6.43 -16.41
CA ASP A 228 -14.42 5.48 -15.46
C ASP A 228 -13.34 4.93 -14.51
N ILE A 229 -12.57 5.80 -13.86
CA ILE A 229 -11.75 5.38 -12.71
C ILE A 229 -12.17 6.12 -11.46
N ARG A 230 -12.17 5.44 -10.31
CA ARG A 230 -12.34 6.07 -8.99
C ARG A 230 -11.39 5.46 -7.98
N PHE A 231 -10.99 6.28 -7.02
CA PHE A 231 -10.11 5.84 -5.93
C PHE A 231 -10.81 5.98 -4.59
N THR A 232 -10.62 4.97 -3.74
CA THR A 232 -11.05 4.99 -2.33
C THR A 232 -9.88 4.74 -1.39
N TYR A 233 -9.98 5.32 -0.20
CA TYR A 233 -9.12 5.02 0.94
C TYR A 233 -9.90 4.19 1.95
N LEU A 234 -9.34 3.05 2.39
CA LEU A 234 -9.90 2.24 3.45
C LEU A 234 -9.36 2.69 4.81
N ASN A 235 -10.24 3.22 5.65
CA ASN A 235 -9.93 3.42 7.06
C ASN A 235 -10.02 2.07 7.78
N THR A 236 -8.89 1.49 8.11
CA THR A 236 -8.81 0.16 8.77
C THR A 236 -9.30 0.15 10.21
N THR A 237 -9.44 1.32 10.86
CA THR A 237 -9.96 1.44 12.23
C THR A 237 -11.49 1.37 12.25
N THR A 238 -12.15 2.09 11.34
CA THR A 238 -13.62 2.10 11.21
C THR A 238 -14.14 1.07 10.23
N ASN A 239 -13.23 0.45 9.46
CA ASN A 239 -13.53 -0.45 8.34
C ASN A 239 -14.47 0.19 7.30
N THR A 240 -14.25 1.48 7.00
CA THR A 240 -15.05 2.24 6.04
C THR A 240 -14.17 2.74 4.91
N GLU A 241 -14.66 2.64 3.67
CA GLU A 241 -14.00 3.25 2.52
C GLU A 241 -14.56 4.64 2.24
N LYS A 242 -13.71 5.52 1.74
CA LYS A 242 -14.09 6.88 1.37
C LYS A 242 -13.45 7.25 0.04
N ASN A 243 -14.22 7.86 -0.86
CA ASN A 243 -13.69 8.45 -2.08
C ASN A 243 -12.58 9.47 -1.79
N ILE A 244 -11.54 9.41 -2.60
CA ILE A 244 -10.42 10.34 -2.55
C ILE A 244 -10.24 11.02 -3.90
N SER A 245 -9.80 12.26 -3.87
CA SER A 245 -9.54 13.05 -5.07
C SER A 245 -8.37 12.47 -5.85
N TYR A 246 -8.48 12.54 -7.18
CA TYR A 246 -7.45 12.07 -8.09
C TYR A 246 -7.33 12.98 -9.32
N TRP A 247 -6.20 12.90 -10.01
CA TRP A 247 -5.94 13.58 -11.26
C TRP A 247 -5.20 12.64 -12.21
N ILE A 248 -5.80 12.42 -13.37
CA ILE A 248 -5.20 11.68 -14.49
C ILE A 248 -4.22 12.62 -15.17
N GLU A 249 -2.93 12.36 -14.97
CA GLU A 249 -1.84 13.05 -15.65
C GLU A 249 -1.70 12.56 -17.08
N TYR A 250 -1.73 11.24 -17.25
CA TYR A 250 -1.55 10.58 -18.53
C TYR A 250 -2.39 9.30 -18.55
N TRP A 251 -3.06 9.06 -19.67
CA TRP A 251 -3.77 7.81 -19.92
C TRP A 251 -3.67 7.44 -21.39
N ASN A 252 -3.19 6.23 -21.67
CA ASN A 252 -3.19 5.67 -23.00
C ASN A 252 -3.51 4.18 -22.92
N SER A 253 -4.73 3.81 -23.31
CA SER A 253 -5.18 2.43 -23.31
C SER A 253 -4.52 1.58 -24.41
N THR A 254 -3.99 2.18 -25.47
CA THR A 254 -3.33 1.47 -26.58
C THR A 254 -1.90 1.08 -26.22
N SER A 255 -1.15 1.99 -25.61
CA SER A 255 0.18 1.67 -25.08
C SER A 255 0.11 1.01 -23.70
N GLU A 256 -1.09 0.85 -23.13
CA GLU A 256 -1.37 0.27 -21.82
C GLU A 256 -0.50 0.90 -20.72
N ASN A 257 -0.50 2.24 -20.65
CA ASN A 257 0.22 3.01 -19.65
C ASN A 257 -0.62 4.19 -19.14
N ALA A 258 -0.60 4.41 -17.82
CA ALA A 258 -1.23 5.56 -17.20
C ALA A 258 -0.48 6.05 -15.95
N SER A 259 -0.51 7.36 -15.73
CA SER A 259 0.02 8.06 -14.55
C SER A 259 -1.12 8.82 -13.89
N ILE A 260 -1.39 8.52 -12.62
CA ILE A 260 -2.52 9.09 -11.90
C ILE A 260 -2.07 9.52 -10.51
N TRP A 261 -2.33 10.77 -10.16
CA TRP A 261 -2.08 11.27 -8.81
C TRP A 261 -3.32 11.13 -7.95
N ILE A 262 -3.14 10.68 -6.70
CA ILE A 262 -4.21 10.59 -5.71
C ILE A 262 -3.83 11.39 -4.46
N LYS A 263 -4.84 11.90 -3.74
CA LYS A 263 -4.66 12.57 -2.44
C LYS A 263 -5.06 11.64 -1.30
N VAL A 264 -4.07 11.03 -0.66
CA VAL A 264 -4.28 10.06 0.41
C VAL A 264 -4.52 10.79 1.74
N PRO A 265 -5.67 10.60 2.43
CA PRO A 265 -5.99 11.33 3.65
C PRO A 265 -4.99 11.09 4.79
N TYR A 266 -4.53 9.85 4.95
CA TYR A 266 -3.59 9.48 6.00
C TYR A 266 -2.74 8.27 5.63
N ILE A 267 -1.42 8.39 5.83
CA ILE A 267 -0.45 7.29 5.74
C ILE A 267 0.34 7.28 7.06
N PRO A 268 0.23 6.20 7.88
CA PRO A 268 0.93 6.13 9.16
C PRO A 268 2.44 6.01 8.98
N ALA A 269 3.21 6.59 9.90
CA ALA A 269 4.67 6.49 9.93
C ALA A 269 5.14 5.03 9.89
N ASN A 270 6.02 4.70 8.93
CA ASN A 270 6.50 3.34 8.66
C ASN A 270 5.38 2.28 8.48
N GLY A 271 4.19 2.69 8.08
CA GLY A 271 3.05 1.79 7.92
C GLY A 271 2.38 1.92 6.57
N ASP A 272 1.28 1.20 6.40
CA ASP A 272 0.60 1.08 5.12
C ASP A 272 -0.74 1.84 5.11
N ALA A 273 -1.03 2.48 3.97
CA ALA A 273 -2.36 2.93 3.60
C ALA A 273 -2.92 2.00 2.51
N ILE A 274 -4.19 1.59 2.67
CA ILE A 274 -4.88 0.73 1.71
C ILE A 274 -5.79 1.59 0.85
N ILE A 275 -5.53 1.56 -0.45
CA ILE A 275 -6.26 2.26 -1.49
C ILE A 275 -6.91 1.22 -2.40
N TYR A 276 -8.05 1.57 -3.00
CA TYR A 276 -8.62 0.79 -4.07
C TYR A 276 -8.91 1.65 -5.29
N ILE A 277 -8.63 1.10 -6.46
CA ILE A 277 -9.06 1.64 -7.75
C ILE A 277 -10.28 0.86 -8.22
N TYR A 278 -11.32 1.56 -8.62
CA TYR A 278 -12.55 1.03 -9.22
C TYR A 278 -12.61 1.43 -10.69
N TYR A 279 -13.06 0.53 -11.55
CA TYR A 279 -13.19 0.75 -13.00
C TYR A 279 -14.22 -0.18 -13.64
N GLY A 280 -14.54 0.03 -14.92
CA GLY A 280 -15.56 -0.75 -15.64
C GLY A 280 -16.96 -0.23 -15.40
N ASN A 281 -17.12 1.09 -15.38
CA ASN A 281 -18.44 1.73 -15.32
C ASN A 281 -18.67 2.53 -16.61
N SER A 282 -19.44 1.97 -17.55
CA SER A 282 -19.70 2.62 -18.85
C SER A 282 -20.42 3.96 -18.74
N GLU A 283 -21.14 4.20 -17.65
CA GLU A 283 -21.92 5.43 -17.42
C GLU A 283 -21.15 6.49 -16.63
N ALA A 284 -19.97 6.15 -16.08
CA ALA A 284 -19.19 7.08 -15.28
C ALA A 284 -18.65 8.25 -16.12
N THR A 285 -18.79 9.47 -15.60
CA THR A 285 -18.16 10.67 -16.16
C THR A 285 -16.79 10.91 -15.54
N ASN A 286 -15.92 11.65 -16.22
CA ASN A 286 -14.60 11.99 -15.68
C ASN A 286 -14.72 12.90 -14.44
N GLU A 287 -14.02 12.54 -13.36
CA GLU A 287 -13.89 13.34 -12.12
C GLU A 287 -12.44 13.76 -11.82
N SER A 288 -11.51 13.50 -12.75
CA SER A 288 -10.10 13.92 -12.66
C SER A 288 -9.98 15.44 -12.44
N ASN A 289 -9.32 15.85 -11.36
CA ASN A 289 -9.17 17.27 -11.04
C ASN A 289 -7.90 17.55 -10.21
N GLY A 290 -6.92 18.22 -10.82
CA GLY A 290 -5.66 18.59 -10.18
C GLY A 290 -5.79 19.63 -9.06
N ASP A 291 -6.75 20.57 -9.15
CA ASP A 291 -6.96 21.65 -8.17
C ASP A 291 -7.33 21.14 -6.77
N VAL A 292 -7.95 19.96 -6.67
CA VAL A 292 -8.32 19.35 -5.39
C VAL A 292 -7.28 18.34 -4.88
N VAL A 293 -6.40 17.86 -5.76
CA VAL A 293 -5.33 16.90 -5.42
C VAL A 293 -4.12 17.62 -4.84
N PHE A 294 -3.63 18.64 -5.53
CA PHE A 294 -2.38 19.33 -5.20
C PHE A 294 -2.59 20.54 -4.28
N ASP A 295 -1.50 21.06 -3.71
CA ASP A 295 -1.56 22.30 -2.93
C ASP A 295 -1.66 23.53 -3.86
N TYR A 296 -1.12 23.40 -5.07
CA TYR A 296 -1.34 24.32 -6.19
C TYR A 296 -1.29 23.56 -7.51
N PHE A 297 -2.16 23.91 -8.46
CA PHE A 297 -2.23 23.29 -9.78
C PHE A 297 -2.59 24.33 -10.85
N ASP A 298 -1.71 24.50 -11.84
CA ASP A 298 -1.92 25.44 -12.94
C ASP A 298 -1.20 24.96 -14.20
N ASN A 299 -1.97 24.63 -15.23
CA ASN A 299 -1.45 24.17 -16.52
C ASN A 299 -1.07 25.33 -17.47
N GLY A 300 -0.97 26.57 -16.98
CA GLY A 300 -0.63 27.73 -17.81
C GLY A 300 -1.83 28.50 -18.36
N SER A 301 -3.04 28.26 -17.84
CA SER A 301 -4.31 28.80 -18.38
C SER A 301 -5.05 29.77 -17.45
N LYS A 302 -4.46 30.13 -16.31
CA LYS A 302 -5.12 30.85 -15.21
C LYS A 302 -4.55 32.27 -15.04
N VAL A 303 -4.13 32.96 -16.12
CA VAL A 303 -3.43 34.26 -16.05
C VAL A 303 -4.21 35.33 -15.27
N SER A 304 -5.54 35.29 -15.30
CA SER A 304 -6.42 36.22 -14.57
C SER A 304 -6.24 36.18 -13.05
N THR A 305 -5.60 35.12 -12.53
CA THR A 305 -5.30 34.95 -11.11
C THR A 305 -3.90 35.43 -10.72
N TRP A 306 -3.13 35.97 -11.68
CA TRP A 306 -1.78 36.48 -11.50
C TRP A 306 -1.74 38.00 -11.56
N ASN A 307 -0.83 38.61 -10.82
CA ASN A 307 -0.49 40.02 -10.99
C ASN A 307 0.51 40.12 -12.13
N VAL A 308 0.07 40.66 -13.26
CA VAL A 308 0.87 40.77 -14.48
C VAL A 308 1.47 42.16 -14.57
N ASN A 309 2.76 42.25 -14.89
CA ASN A 309 3.46 43.50 -15.14
C ASN A 309 4.09 43.48 -16.54
N SER A 310 3.87 44.56 -17.30
CA SER A 310 4.45 44.75 -18.63
C SER A 310 4.07 43.62 -19.60
N SER A 311 5.02 43.11 -20.39
CA SER A 311 4.81 42.11 -21.46
C SER A 311 4.92 40.67 -20.94
N ALA A 312 4.24 40.39 -19.82
CA ALA A 312 4.01 39.02 -19.33
C ALA A 312 2.54 38.64 -19.57
N GLY A 313 2.23 37.34 -19.60
CA GLY A 313 0.87 36.89 -19.83
C GLY A 313 0.77 35.41 -20.15
N GLU A 314 -0.26 35.06 -20.89
CA GLU A 314 -0.57 33.70 -21.32
C GLU A 314 -0.61 33.61 -22.84
N ASN A 315 -0.10 32.51 -23.38
CA ASN A 315 -0.09 32.19 -24.78
C ASN A 315 -0.86 30.89 -25.00
N GLN A 316 -1.95 30.97 -25.76
CA GLN A 316 -2.86 29.85 -26.03
C GLN A 316 -2.29 28.81 -27.00
N SER A 317 -1.26 29.18 -27.76
CA SER A 317 -0.72 28.36 -28.86
C SER A 317 0.61 27.70 -28.51
N ASP A 318 1.30 28.21 -27.49
CA ASP A 318 2.57 27.67 -27.00
C ASP A 318 2.36 26.91 -25.68
N GLY A 319 3.17 25.88 -25.44
CA GLY A 319 3.22 25.12 -24.19
C GLY A 319 3.64 23.67 -24.45
N ASN A 320 3.79 22.91 -23.37
CA ASN A 320 4.07 21.49 -23.38
C ASN A 320 3.19 20.77 -22.33
N PRO A 321 1.86 20.71 -22.54
CA PRO A 321 1.12 21.14 -23.72
C PRO A 321 0.64 22.60 -23.60
N ALA A 322 0.11 23.16 -24.68
CA ALA A 322 -0.52 24.48 -24.62
C ALA A 322 -1.75 24.48 -23.69
N PRO A 323 -2.05 25.60 -23.00
CA PRO A 323 -1.37 26.90 -23.06
C PRO A 323 -0.14 27.00 -22.14
N SER A 324 0.60 28.11 -22.25
CA SER A 324 1.73 28.43 -21.36
C SER A 324 1.71 29.90 -20.96
N TYR A 325 2.28 30.20 -19.80
CA TYR A 325 2.66 31.55 -19.44
C TYR A 325 3.89 31.98 -20.20
N TYR A 326 4.03 33.28 -20.44
CA TYR A 326 5.24 33.87 -20.98
C TYR A 326 5.60 35.18 -20.27
N ALA A 327 6.88 35.51 -20.30
CA ALA A 327 7.36 36.83 -19.90
C ALA A 327 8.49 37.26 -20.85
N TYR A 328 8.34 38.46 -21.43
CA TYR A 328 9.33 39.05 -22.33
C TYR A 328 10.11 40.18 -21.64
N ALA A 329 11.44 40.16 -21.72
CA ALA A 329 12.34 41.28 -21.44
C ALA A 329 11.97 42.17 -20.21
N ASN A 330 12.47 41.81 -19.03
CA ASN A 330 12.22 42.49 -17.74
C ASN A 330 10.73 42.57 -17.34
N SER A 331 9.85 41.85 -18.04
CA SER A 331 8.46 41.67 -17.62
C SER A 331 8.35 40.51 -16.65
N TYR A 332 7.33 40.56 -15.80
CA TYR A 332 7.13 39.53 -14.77
C TYR A 332 5.66 39.39 -14.41
N MET A 333 5.34 38.25 -13.83
CA MET A 333 4.04 37.99 -13.21
C MET A 333 4.22 37.22 -11.91
N TYR A 334 3.36 37.46 -10.93
CA TYR A 334 3.47 36.83 -9.62
C TYR A 334 2.12 36.61 -8.95
N LYS A 335 2.05 35.63 -8.05
CA LYS A 335 0.90 35.45 -7.15
C LYS A 335 1.31 34.82 -5.83
N ASN A 336 0.46 35.02 -4.82
CA ASN A 336 0.58 34.28 -3.57
C ASN A 336 -0.09 32.91 -3.73
N VAL A 337 0.69 31.85 -3.54
CA VAL A 337 0.18 30.46 -3.51
C VAL A 337 0.28 29.87 -2.10
N ASN A 338 0.58 30.70 -1.10
CA ASN A 338 0.86 30.31 0.28
C ASN A 338 1.96 29.24 0.37
N LEU A 339 3.00 29.37 -0.47
CA LEU A 339 4.12 28.43 -0.49
C LEU A 339 4.83 28.37 0.86
N THR A 340 5.23 27.16 1.26
CA THR A 340 6.04 26.90 2.45
C THR A 340 7.20 25.97 2.11
N THR A 341 8.05 25.67 3.09
CA THR A 341 9.04 24.58 2.99
C THR A 341 8.38 23.20 3.05
N ASN A 342 9.18 22.15 2.82
CA ASN A 342 8.78 20.74 2.71
C ASN A 342 7.78 20.51 1.57
N LYS A 343 8.07 21.15 0.43
CA LYS A 343 7.29 21.12 -0.80
C LYS A 343 8.17 20.77 -1.98
N ILE A 344 7.54 20.37 -3.05
CA ILE A 344 8.16 20.28 -4.37
C ILE A 344 7.33 21.09 -5.35
N ILE A 345 8.02 21.87 -6.18
CA ILE A 345 7.43 22.64 -7.28
C ILE A 345 7.89 21.99 -8.57
N THR A 346 6.97 21.50 -9.40
CA THR A 346 7.28 21.02 -10.74
C THR A 346 6.66 21.94 -11.78
N PHE A 347 7.37 22.15 -12.89
CA PHE A 347 6.93 22.98 -14.01
C PHE A 347 7.77 22.69 -15.26
N ASN A 348 7.21 22.97 -16.43
CA ASN A 348 8.00 23.02 -17.65
C ASN A 348 8.46 24.45 -17.92
N VAL A 349 9.63 24.58 -18.54
CA VAL A 349 10.20 25.86 -18.93
C VAL A 349 10.95 25.77 -20.25
N LYS A 350 10.78 26.78 -21.09
CA LYS A 350 11.53 27.00 -22.34
C LYS A 350 11.98 28.46 -22.38
N THR A 351 13.18 28.74 -22.89
CA THR A 351 13.65 30.11 -23.07
C THR A 351 14.44 30.27 -24.37
N ASN A 352 14.39 31.45 -24.97
CA ASN A 352 15.31 31.88 -26.03
C ASN A 352 16.31 32.95 -25.55
N GLY A 353 16.38 33.18 -24.23
CA GLY A 353 17.36 34.05 -23.59
C GLY A 353 17.61 33.63 -22.15
N SER A 354 16.96 34.30 -21.20
CA SER A 354 17.00 33.86 -19.80
C SER A 354 15.67 34.15 -19.12
N GLY A 355 15.34 33.37 -18.11
CA GLY A 355 14.14 33.58 -17.31
C GLY A 355 14.30 33.03 -15.91
N ASP A 356 13.50 33.58 -15.00
CA ASP A 356 13.52 33.29 -13.58
C ASP A 356 12.21 32.68 -13.14
N PHE A 357 12.30 31.57 -12.42
CA PHE A 357 11.21 31.08 -11.57
C PHE A 357 11.50 31.48 -10.13
N TYR A 358 10.69 32.38 -9.58
CA TYR A 358 10.77 32.87 -8.22
C TYR A 358 9.97 31.97 -7.27
N PHE A 359 10.51 31.73 -6.09
CA PHE A 359 9.84 30.96 -5.04
C PHE A 359 10.22 31.48 -3.66
N LEU A 360 9.33 31.22 -2.70
CA LEU A 360 9.45 31.66 -1.30
C LEU A 360 9.67 33.18 -1.16
N CYS A 361 9.07 33.96 -2.07
CA CYS A 361 9.19 35.41 -2.10
C CYS A 361 8.13 36.11 -1.25
N ASN A 362 8.45 37.33 -0.82
CA ASN A 362 7.46 38.29 -0.35
C ASN A 362 6.70 38.94 -1.53
N ASN A 363 5.76 39.85 -1.24
CA ASN A 363 4.94 40.51 -2.26
C ASN A 363 5.72 41.47 -3.20
N THR A 364 6.94 41.89 -2.84
CA THR A 364 7.80 42.73 -3.67
C THR A 364 8.79 41.93 -4.52
N GLY A 365 8.82 40.60 -4.38
CA GLY A 365 9.73 39.71 -5.11
C GLY A 365 11.07 39.48 -4.42
N GLY A 366 11.20 39.85 -3.14
CA GLY A 366 12.37 39.51 -2.32
C GLY A 366 12.28 38.09 -1.77
N GLY A 367 13.24 37.22 -2.10
CA GLY A 367 13.23 35.79 -1.77
C GLY A 367 14.28 35.03 -2.56
N GLN A 368 13.86 33.96 -3.26
CA GLN A 368 14.74 33.11 -4.06
C GLN A 368 14.24 33.01 -5.49
N LYS A 369 15.17 32.70 -6.38
CA LYS A 369 14.86 32.31 -7.75
C LYS A 369 15.72 31.15 -8.21
N TYR A 370 15.23 30.45 -9.22
CA TYR A 370 16.06 29.67 -10.13
C TYR A 370 16.02 30.29 -11.51
N THR A 371 17.18 30.65 -12.04
CA THR A 371 17.37 31.19 -13.39
C THR A 371 17.64 30.05 -14.36
N ILE A 372 16.95 30.00 -15.48
CA ILE A 372 17.35 29.26 -16.68
C ILE A 372 18.08 30.22 -17.63
N GLY A 373 19.22 29.79 -18.17
CA GLY A 373 20.04 30.58 -19.09
C GLY A 373 20.77 29.71 -20.11
N LEU A 374 21.12 30.34 -21.24
CA LEU A 374 21.76 29.69 -22.39
C LEU A 374 23.31 29.62 -22.30
N GLY A 375 23.90 30.05 -21.18
CA GLY A 375 25.35 30.18 -20.99
C GLY A 375 25.90 31.56 -21.34
N GLY A 376 27.23 31.72 -21.24
CA GLY A 376 27.89 33.02 -21.40
C GLY A 376 27.56 33.97 -20.25
N ASN A 377 26.93 35.12 -20.55
CA ASN A 377 26.45 36.05 -19.53
C ASN A 377 25.13 35.60 -18.87
N TYR A 378 24.50 34.52 -19.35
CA TYR A 378 23.22 34.00 -18.88
C TYR A 378 23.44 32.68 -18.13
N ILE A 379 23.82 32.78 -16.87
CA ILE A 379 24.14 31.63 -16.02
C ILE A 379 22.84 31.06 -15.44
N SER A 380 22.58 29.78 -15.66
CA SER A 380 21.49 29.10 -14.94
C SER A 380 21.89 28.82 -13.51
N GLY A 381 20.96 28.95 -12.57
CA GLY A 381 21.17 28.53 -11.18
C GLY A 381 20.33 29.28 -10.17
N PHE A 382 20.58 29.00 -8.89
CA PHE A 382 19.88 29.63 -7.79
C PHE A 382 20.49 30.98 -7.41
N ALA A 383 19.66 31.94 -7.00
CA ALA A 383 20.08 33.21 -6.44
C ALA A 383 19.05 33.75 -5.44
N ASN A 384 19.50 34.67 -4.58
CA ASN A 384 18.60 35.50 -3.79
C ASN A 384 18.11 36.68 -4.62
N THR A 385 16.95 37.21 -4.23
CA THR A 385 16.30 38.32 -4.91
C THR A 385 15.88 39.39 -3.91
N THR A 386 15.87 40.64 -4.36
CA THR A 386 15.34 41.78 -3.60
C THR A 386 14.05 42.32 -4.22
N SER A 387 13.83 42.04 -5.51
CA SER A 387 12.58 42.33 -6.22
C SER A 387 12.35 41.37 -7.39
N TRP A 388 11.20 41.46 -8.05
CA TRP A 388 10.84 40.67 -9.24
C TRP A 388 11.73 40.88 -10.47
N THR A 389 12.62 41.89 -10.45
CA THR A 389 13.54 42.22 -11.55
C THR A 389 14.99 42.32 -11.10
N VAL A 390 15.28 42.19 -9.79
CA VAL A 390 16.62 42.38 -9.22
C VAL A 390 16.95 41.24 -8.27
N GLY A 391 18.07 40.56 -8.54
CA GLY A 391 18.64 39.55 -7.67
C GLY A 391 20.14 39.39 -7.87
N ASP A 392 20.74 38.58 -7.02
CA ASP A 392 22.16 38.24 -7.08
C ASP A 392 22.49 37.45 -8.34
N THR A 393 23.78 37.38 -8.67
CA THR A 393 24.27 36.49 -9.73
C THR A 393 23.93 35.02 -9.40
N PRO A 394 23.29 34.28 -10.32
CA PRO A 394 23.00 32.87 -10.13
C PRO A 394 24.25 32.03 -9.80
N SER A 395 24.08 31.03 -8.94
CA SER A 395 25.05 29.96 -8.77
C SER A 395 25.33 29.29 -10.11
N ASN A 396 26.53 28.78 -10.36
CA ASN A 396 26.81 28.10 -11.63
C ASN A 396 26.03 26.77 -11.74
N GLY A 397 25.18 26.66 -12.75
CA GLY A 397 24.36 25.49 -13.07
C GLY A 397 24.59 24.96 -14.48
N PHE A 398 23.60 24.22 -15.02
CA PHE A 398 23.66 23.69 -16.39
C PHE A 398 23.31 24.76 -17.44
N ASN A 399 23.84 24.66 -18.66
CA ASN A 399 23.45 25.55 -19.76
C ASN A 399 22.27 24.94 -20.53
N ALA A 400 21.17 25.68 -20.63
CA ALA A 400 20.01 25.26 -21.42
C ALA A 400 20.24 25.51 -22.92
N MET A 401 19.53 24.76 -23.76
CA MET A 401 19.46 25.01 -25.20
C MET A 401 18.29 25.96 -25.52
N SER A 402 18.51 26.87 -26.47
CA SER A 402 17.45 27.80 -26.93
C SER A 402 16.26 27.00 -27.43
N ASP A 403 15.06 27.50 -27.14
CA ASP A 403 13.79 26.98 -27.65
C ASP A 403 13.55 25.49 -27.36
N THR A 404 14.19 24.98 -26.31
CA THR A 404 14.05 23.60 -25.85
C THR A 404 13.28 23.57 -24.54
N TRP A 405 12.27 22.69 -24.47
CA TRP A 405 11.52 22.46 -23.23
C TRP A 405 12.33 21.62 -22.25
N TYR A 406 12.34 22.08 -21.01
CA TYR A 406 12.85 21.36 -19.87
C TYR A 406 11.74 21.20 -18.84
N LYS A 407 11.72 20.05 -18.19
CA LYS A 407 10.94 19.82 -16.98
C LYS A 407 11.82 20.08 -15.80
N PHE A 408 11.40 20.97 -14.92
CA PHE A 408 12.09 21.32 -13.68
C PHE A 408 11.29 20.84 -12.48
N GLY A 409 12.01 20.44 -11.43
CA GLY A 409 11.48 20.15 -10.11
C GLY A 409 12.34 20.79 -9.03
N ILE A 410 11.80 21.74 -8.28
CA ILE A 410 12.49 22.37 -7.15
C ILE A 410 11.99 21.70 -5.87
N VAL A 411 12.84 20.89 -5.24
CA VAL A 411 12.58 20.29 -3.93
C VAL A 411 13.01 21.29 -2.86
N ILE A 412 12.07 21.72 -2.03
CA ILE A 412 12.25 22.73 -0.99
C ILE A 412 12.13 22.04 0.37
N ASN A 413 13.26 21.84 1.03
CA ASN A 413 13.32 21.41 2.42
C ASN A 413 13.32 22.64 3.35
N GLU A 414 13.51 22.44 4.66
CA GLU A 414 13.45 23.54 5.64
C GLU A 414 14.45 24.67 5.39
N THR A 415 15.66 24.35 4.96
CA THR A 415 16.76 25.32 4.78
C THR A 415 17.43 25.25 3.42
N LYS A 416 17.00 24.31 2.56
CA LYS A 416 17.65 24.04 1.28
C LYS A 416 16.65 23.86 0.15
N ALA A 417 17.01 24.34 -1.04
CA ALA A 417 16.36 24.00 -2.29
C ALA A 417 17.32 23.16 -3.16
N THR A 418 16.79 22.15 -3.84
CA THR A 418 17.52 21.33 -4.81
C THR A 418 16.77 21.36 -6.13
N LEU A 419 17.46 21.67 -7.23
CA LEU A 419 16.86 21.58 -8.56
C LEU A 419 17.05 20.17 -9.11
N TYR A 420 15.97 19.64 -9.68
CA TYR A 420 15.96 18.51 -10.58
C TYR A 420 15.54 18.99 -11.98
N TYR A 421 16.16 18.47 -13.03
CA TYR A 421 15.84 18.87 -14.40
C TYR A 421 16.04 17.75 -15.42
N GLU A 422 15.27 17.79 -16.49
CA GLU A 422 15.49 16.99 -17.69
C GLU A 422 14.99 17.76 -18.92
N GLN A 423 15.64 17.55 -20.05
CA GLN A 423 15.05 17.96 -21.32
C GLN A 423 13.86 17.05 -21.59
N THR A 424 12.70 17.61 -21.94
CA THR A 424 11.49 16.82 -22.17
C THR A 424 10.75 17.27 -23.43
N THR A 425 9.99 16.34 -24.00
CA THR A 425 8.91 16.61 -24.96
C THR A 425 7.56 16.14 -24.42
N ASP A 426 7.52 15.61 -23.19
CA ASP A 426 6.30 15.19 -22.51
C ASP A 426 5.76 16.29 -21.58
N SER A 427 4.49 16.20 -21.24
CA SER A 427 3.78 17.10 -20.34
C SER A 427 3.79 16.65 -18.88
N SER A 428 4.59 15.64 -18.52
CA SER A 428 4.50 15.02 -17.21
C SER A 428 5.10 15.94 -16.14
N PRO A 429 4.41 16.22 -15.01
CA PRO A 429 4.99 16.88 -13.85
C PRO A 429 5.83 15.95 -12.94
N GLU A 430 6.21 14.74 -13.38
CA GLU A 430 7.08 13.85 -12.60
C GLU A 430 8.43 14.51 -12.31
N LEU A 431 8.99 14.25 -11.12
CA LEU A 431 10.29 14.82 -10.74
C LEU A 431 11.39 14.28 -11.66
N PRO A 432 12.16 15.13 -12.34
CA PRO A 432 13.27 14.68 -13.19
C PRO A 432 14.40 13.99 -12.43
N ALA A 433 15.24 13.23 -13.15
CA ALA A 433 16.35 12.50 -12.54
C ALA A 433 17.63 13.32 -12.33
N ASN A 434 17.99 14.25 -13.22
CA ASN A 434 19.25 14.99 -13.08
C ASN A 434 19.12 16.05 -12.00
N THR A 435 20.15 16.22 -11.18
CA THR A 435 20.16 17.18 -10.06
C THR A 435 21.18 18.28 -10.33
N ASN A 436 20.83 19.52 -10.01
CA ASN A 436 21.75 20.65 -10.02
C ASN A 436 21.87 21.27 -8.63
N GLY A 437 22.67 20.61 -7.78
CA GLY A 437 23.18 21.13 -6.52
C GLY A 437 22.13 21.46 -5.45
N MET A 438 22.60 21.76 -4.24
CA MET A 438 21.77 22.28 -3.16
C MET A 438 22.07 23.77 -2.96
N TYR A 439 21.03 24.57 -2.74
CA TYR A 439 21.12 25.99 -2.44
C TYR A 439 20.52 26.28 -1.08
N THR A 440 21.19 27.10 -0.27
CA THR A 440 20.66 27.53 1.04
C THR A 440 19.59 28.59 0.81
N ILE A 441 18.42 28.42 1.43
CA ILE A 441 17.27 29.29 1.26
C ILE A 441 16.83 29.93 2.58
N SER A 442 16.07 31.01 2.48
CA SER A 442 15.33 31.62 3.59
C SER A 442 13.86 31.76 3.18
N ASN A 443 12.91 31.47 4.07
CA ASN A 443 11.51 31.68 3.72
C ASN A 443 11.16 33.17 3.85
N ASN A 444 11.00 33.87 2.72
CA ASN A 444 10.68 35.31 2.72
C ASN A 444 9.18 35.56 2.49
N GLY A 445 8.40 34.54 2.11
CA GLY A 445 6.95 34.62 1.93
C GLY A 445 6.38 33.49 1.09
N GLY A 446 5.07 33.54 0.82
CA GLY A 446 4.34 32.50 0.11
C GLY A 446 4.20 32.69 -1.41
N TYR A 447 4.92 33.65 -2.00
CA TYR A 447 4.76 34.01 -3.40
C TYR A 447 5.66 33.20 -4.33
N ILE A 448 5.13 32.94 -5.53
CA ILE A 448 5.88 32.50 -6.70
C ILE A 448 5.80 33.57 -7.79
N GLY A 449 6.74 33.55 -8.72
CA GLY A 449 6.76 34.49 -9.84
C GLY A 449 7.52 33.96 -11.05
N LEU A 450 7.22 34.54 -12.21
CA LEU A 450 7.82 34.22 -13.49
C LEU A 450 8.35 35.53 -14.08
N ALA A 451 9.61 35.58 -14.49
CA ALA A 451 10.16 36.77 -15.16
C ALA A 451 11.07 36.40 -16.33
N GLY A 452 10.97 37.16 -17.42
CA GLY A 452 11.83 37.01 -18.59
C GLY A 452 12.93 38.07 -18.60
N HIS A 453 14.11 37.72 -19.11
CA HIS A 453 15.27 38.61 -19.21
C HIS A 453 15.79 38.65 -20.64
N ASN A 454 15.90 39.87 -21.19
CA ASN A 454 16.30 40.20 -22.57
C ASN A 454 15.35 39.68 -23.66
N GLU A 455 14.98 38.41 -23.58
CA GLU A 455 14.09 37.71 -24.52
C GLU A 455 12.90 37.09 -23.77
N THR A 456 12.26 36.08 -24.39
CA THR A 456 11.06 35.44 -23.86
C THR A 456 11.38 34.14 -23.15
N THR A 457 10.70 33.92 -22.03
CA THR A 457 10.66 32.61 -21.38
C THR A 457 9.21 32.19 -21.22
N TRP A 458 8.96 30.88 -21.35
CA TRP A 458 7.64 30.27 -21.26
C TRP A 458 7.61 29.23 -20.14
N TRP A 459 6.47 29.13 -19.45
CA TRP A 459 6.24 28.16 -18.38
C TRP A 459 4.86 27.55 -18.45
N ASP A 460 4.74 26.26 -18.15
CA ASP A 460 3.45 25.58 -17.98
C ASP A 460 3.53 24.48 -16.92
N ASN A 461 2.39 23.84 -16.64
CA ASN A 461 2.27 22.73 -15.67
C ASN A 461 2.91 23.02 -14.31
N ILE A 462 2.66 24.21 -13.75
CA ILE A 462 3.14 24.62 -12.44
C ILE A 462 2.31 23.92 -11.36
N ILE A 463 2.91 22.94 -10.70
CA ILE A 463 2.27 22.11 -9.68
C ILE A 463 3.08 22.15 -8.39
N ILE A 464 2.40 22.31 -7.26
CA ILE A 464 3.01 22.28 -5.93
C ILE A 464 2.38 21.18 -5.10
N ARG A 465 3.21 20.30 -4.54
CA ARG A 465 2.78 19.22 -3.64
C ARG A 465 3.68 19.09 -2.42
N LYS A 466 3.21 18.31 -1.45
CA LYS A 466 4.01 17.95 -0.27
C LYS A 466 5.20 17.08 -0.67
N TYR A 467 6.27 17.19 0.11
CA TYR A 467 7.48 16.41 -0.06
C TYR A 467 7.94 15.80 1.26
N THR A 468 8.33 14.53 1.21
CA THR A 468 9.10 13.85 2.26
C THR A 468 10.18 13.01 1.60
N ASN A 469 11.24 12.69 2.35
CA ASN A 469 12.35 11.88 1.86
C ASN A 469 12.67 10.76 2.85
N PRO A 470 12.68 9.49 2.41
CA PRO A 470 12.26 8.99 1.10
C PRO A 470 10.75 9.15 0.84
N GLU A 471 10.32 9.27 -0.42
CA GLU A 471 8.89 9.27 -0.78
C GLU A 471 8.22 7.91 -0.52
N PRO A 472 6.89 7.86 -0.33
CA PRO A 472 6.16 6.59 -0.16
C PRO A 472 6.28 5.63 -1.36
N THR A 473 6.26 4.32 -1.09
CA THR A 473 6.29 3.26 -2.12
C THR A 473 4.89 2.77 -2.44
N VAL A 474 4.59 2.53 -3.71
CA VAL A 474 3.29 2.01 -4.19
C VAL A 474 3.43 0.57 -4.65
N ASN A 475 2.58 -0.32 -4.12
CA ASN A 475 2.47 -1.72 -4.51
C ASN A 475 1.03 -2.01 -4.96
N ILE A 476 0.85 -2.44 -6.21
CA ILE A 476 -0.46 -2.77 -6.77
C ILE A 476 -0.62 -4.30 -6.74
N SER A 477 -1.71 -4.81 -6.16
CA SER A 477 -1.93 -6.27 -6.06
C SER A 477 -2.10 -6.89 -7.46
N ASN A 478 -1.57 -8.09 -7.72
CA ASN A 478 -1.85 -8.77 -8.99
C ASN A 478 -3.28 -9.32 -9.07
N GLN A 479 -3.95 -9.48 -7.93
CA GLN A 479 -5.32 -9.94 -7.85
C GLN A 479 -6.28 -8.78 -8.15
N THR A 480 -7.13 -8.97 -9.15
CA THR A 480 -8.30 -8.11 -9.42
C THR A 480 -9.49 -8.71 -8.68
N LEU A 481 -10.13 -7.93 -7.82
CA LEU A 481 -11.35 -8.34 -7.14
C LEU A 481 -12.53 -7.91 -8.03
N ILE A 482 -13.40 -8.86 -8.38
CA ILE A 482 -14.66 -8.53 -9.07
C ILE A 482 -15.66 -8.08 -8.01
N TYR A 483 -16.29 -6.94 -8.23
CA TYR A 483 -17.49 -6.61 -7.46
C TYR A 483 -18.66 -7.39 -8.06
N ILE A 484 -19.35 -8.17 -7.24
CA ILE A 484 -20.58 -8.85 -7.66
C ILE A 484 -21.66 -7.78 -7.80
N SER A 485 -21.66 -7.10 -8.95
CA SER A 485 -22.67 -6.10 -9.29
C SER A 485 -23.99 -6.78 -9.64
N PRO A 486 -25.15 -6.21 -9.24
CA PRO A 486 -26.47 -6.62 -9.72
C PRO A 486 -26.62 -6.62 -11.25
N SER A 487 -25.73 -5.92 -11.99
CA SER A 487 -25.71 -5.93 -13.46
C SER A 487 -25.15 -7.23 -14.04
N ASN A 488 -24.26 -7.92 -13.32
CA ASN A 488 -23.60 -9.13 -13.79
C ASN A 488 -24.16 -10.39 -13.11
N PHE A 489 -24.68 -10.24 -11.88
CA PHE A 489 -25.19 -11.34 -11.08
C PHE A 489 -26.53 -10.98 -10.43
N VAL A 490 -27.48 -11.90 -10.46
CA VAL A 490 -28.79 -11.78 -9.80
C VAL A 490 -28.99 -12.90 -8.79
N GLU A 491 -29.85 -12.66 -7.81
CA GLU A 491 -30.36 -13.72 -6.95
C GLU A 491 -30.95 -14.84 -7.80
N ASP A 492 -30.49 -16.06 -7.55
CA ASP A 492 -31.13 -17.25 -8.06
C ASP A 492 -32.03 -17.83 -7.00
N SER A 493 -33.31 -17.49 -7.08
CA SER A 493 -34.34 -18.07 -6.21
C SER A 493 -34.47 -19.59 -6.35
N ASN A 494 -33.76 -20.23 -7.28
CA ASN A 494 -33.77 -21.68 -7.47
C ASN A 494 -32.52 -22.38 -6.92
N SER A 495 -31.53 -21.62 -6.44
CA SER A 495 -30.29 -22.16 -5.90
C SER A 495 -30.11 -21.74 -4.44
N PRO A 496 -29.66 -22.64 -3.55
CA PRO A 496 -29.38 -22.32 -2.16
C PRO A 496 -28.16 -21.41 -2.01
N SER A 497 -28.12 -20.56 -0.98
CA SER A 497 -26.92 -19.81 -0.59
C SER A 497 -25.77 -20.76 -0.19
N ILE A 498 -24.52 -20.27 -0.16
CA ILE A 498 -23.40 -21.08 0.35
C ILE A 498 -23.61 -21.50 1.82
N ILE A 499 -24.33 -20.69 2.59
CA ILE A 499 -24.73 -20.99 3.98
C ILE A 499 -25.70 -22.16 4.02
N ASP A 500 -26.73 -22.13 3.17
CA ASP A 500 -27.71 -23.21 3.06
C ASP A 500 -27.04 -24.51 2.60
N MET A 501 -26.16 -24.44 1.60
CA MET A 501 -25.38 -25.59 1.14
C MET A 501 -24.55 -26.19 2.28
N LEU A 502 -23.84 -25.35 3.04
CA LEU A 502 -23.01 -25.80 4.17
C LEU A 502 -23.78 -26.44 5.31
N ALA A 503 -25.08 -26.19 5.38
CA ALA A 503 -25.97 -26.83 6.32
C ALA A 503 -26.59 -28.12 5.81
N GLY A 504 -26.18 -28.57 4.62
CA GLY A 504 -26.76 -29.74 3.97
C GLY A 504 -28.18 -29.48 3.46
N LYS A 505 -28.55 -28.22 3.23
CA LYS A 505 -29.85 -27.86 2.67
C LYS A 505 -29.71 -27.62 1.17
N ASN A 506 -30.70 -28.12 0.44
CA ASN A 506 -30.85 -27.86 -0.99
C ASN A 506 -31.91 -26.78 -1.26
N GLU A 507 -32.33 -26.07 -0.21
CA GLU A 507 -33.44 -25.11 -0.21
C GLU A 507 -32.96 -23.76 0.36
N ASN A 508 -33.58 -22.67 -0.06
CA ASN A 508 -33.18 -21.30 0.27
C ASN A 508 -33.69 -20.90 1.66
N THR A 509 -33.21 -21.57 2.70
CA THR A 509 -33.72 -21.35 4.06
C THR A 509 -33.12 -20.11 4.71
N TRP A 510 -31.89 -19.77 4.36
CA TRP A 510 -31.13 -18.69 4.99
C TRP A 510 -30.56 -17.67 4.00
N GLY A 511 -30.65 -17.95 2.71
CA GLY A 511 -30.38 -17.00 1.63
C GLY A 511 -30.63 -17.61 0.25
N TYR A 512 -30.57 -16.77 -0.77
CA TYR A 512 -30.58 -17.22 -2.16
C TYR A 512 -29.14 -17.37 -2.66
N GLY A 513 -28.92 -18.34 -3.54
CA GLY A 513 -27.70 -18.42 -4.34
C GLY A 513 -27.64 -17.27 -5.34
N ILE A 514 -26.52 -17.16 -6.04
CA ILE A 514 -26.34 -16.17 -7.10
C ILE A 514 -26.11 -16.88 -8.43
N LYS A 515 -26.57 -16.25 -9.51
CA LYS A 515 -26.28 -16.66 -10.89
C LYS A 515 -25.92 -15.45 -11.74
N LEU A 516 -25.30 -15.71 -12.88
CA LEU A 516 -25.07 -14.68 -13.90
C LEU A 516 -26.40 -14.17 -14.45
N VAL A 517 -26.47 -12.87 -14.76
CA VAL A 517 -27.55 -12.32 -15.60
C VAL A 517 -27.33 -12.85 -17.01
N GLU A 518 -28.30 -13.61 -17.53
CA GLU A 518 -28.30 -14.13 -18.90
C GLU A 518 -28.37 -13.02 -19.97
#